data_AF-A0A259HUB7-F1
#
_entry.id   AF-A0A259HUB7-F1
#
_cell.length_a   1.000
_cell.length_b   1.000
_cell.length_c   1.000
_cell.angle_alpha   90.00
_cell.angle_beta   90.00
_cell.angle_gamma   90.00
#
_symmetry.space_group_name_H-M   'P 1'
#
loop_
_entity.id
_entity.type
_entity.pdbx_description
1 polymer ?
#
loop_
_entity_poly.entity_id
_entity_poly.type
_entity_poly.pdbx_seq_one_letter_code
_entity_poly.pdbx_strand_id
1 'polypeptide(L)'
;MKNRLIWPLENPGYWRKGNKNNMKRVFCFILFLLLLATNGMANNVAAPGQVEIGISPTEKSGIFNYKKRIKYKLDIKNGTKVDQVGTLYYELKSVDGESLLERVFDINIPSKKAINNDFEIPFETPGAYLIKFTVVLNKVKREFNFSFDFVTGEKPDKVAERAANKNSKEMFDAELDGEMEGEIKIAMKPSNIDGIFVGRSNIHYDVNLQNTYKLAQTGTIGYQIKDAIHGRVVSEKIFDLKLAKRSSKRLSFNISPPVKPGIYNIEVSINTTTYDDTTHYTFGYEIGQMTSPFHRPDDFDDFWKAAMEELATVNPAYKIEEDFEKSTAKHKVYRVEMSSLDDVRIYGWLSIPTTLLGSKFPVLVGYSGYHVMLKPLYFDEFASFMLNARGADKEAFKELNPENIEMIVFNVHDPMKYIYRAMYMDCIRAVDFIFANEDMGFDLKRVAVFGGSQGGSLSLMVAGLLGSKIQTCMADNPTYCDFHLNMEMQDNIREESFIIKNFNRYLDENKNTISKEDLLNNLSYFEIQNFAPKIKCSVLLGIGLLDPLAPAVTTIGMYNKLNPEVIKMSEIYTFPELAHEVPDRHNTFKSIWFYEKLAKGKK
;
A
#
# COMPACT_ATOMS: atom_id res chain seq x y z
N MET A 1 31.62 13.16 -18.57
CA MET A 1 31.53 11.68 -18.53
C MET A 1 30.55 11.29 -17.44
N LYS A 2 29.68 10.32 -17.72
CA LYS A 2 28.55 9.90 -16.87
C LYS A 2 29.04 9.36 -15.53
N ASN A 3 28.70 10.02 -14.42
CA ASN A 3 28.70 9.38 -13.10
C ASN A 3 27.25 9.30 -12.61
N ARG A 4 26.71 8.08 -12.74
CA ARG A 4 25.44 7.64 -12.16
C ARG A 4 25.70 7.37 -10.67
N LEU A 5 24.96 8.03 -9.78
CA LEU A 5 24.85 7.62 -8.38
C LEU A 5 23.64 6.70 -8.29
N ILE A 6 23.92 5.40 -8.19
CA ILE A 6 22.97 4.33 -7.88
C ILE A 6 22.95 4.22 -6.35
N TRP A 7 21.77 4.31 -5.75
CA TRP A 7 21.54 4.03 -4.33
C TRP A 7 21.74 2.53 -4.04
N PRO A 8 22.58 2.12 -3.07
CA PRO A 8 22.56 0.76 -2.55
C PRO A 8 21.61 0.70 -1.33
N LEU A 9 20.56 -0.11 -1.45
CA LEU A 9 19.85 -0.65 -0.29
C LEU A 9 20.63 -1.88 0.19
N GLU A 10 21.39 -1.73 1.28
CA GLU A 10 22.01 -2.85 1.98
C GLU A 10 20.97 -3.57 2.85
N ASN A 11 20.81 -4.87 2.59
CA ASN A 11 20.14 -5.86 3.43
C ASN A 11 20.86 -6.02 4.78
N PRO A 12 20.15 -6.13 5.91
CA PRO A 12 20.61 -6.92 7.04
C PRO A 12 20.09 -8.36 6.91
N GLY A 13 21.02 -9.29 6.68
CA GLY A 13 20.76 -10.72 6.77
C GLY A 13 20.80 -11.26 8.21
N TYR A 14 20.47 -12.56 8.31
CA TYR A 14 20.46 -13.48 9.46
C TYR A 14 19.17 -13.42 10.32
N TRP A 15 18.40 -14.51 10.45
CA TRP A 15 18.81 -15.84 10.94
C TRP A 15 18.22 -17.03 10.15
N ARG A 16 19.10 -17.92 9.65
CA ARG A 16 18.82 -19.36 9.45
C ARG A 16 20.07 -20.19 9.77
N LYS A 17 20.01 -20.91 10.89
CA LYS A 17 20.71 -22.16 11.26
C LYS A 17 20.18 -22.45 12.66
N GLY A 18 19.63 -23.60 13.02
CA GLY A 18 19.47 -24.90 12.41
C GLY A 18 19.23 -25.83 13.59
N ASN A 19 18.24 -26.71 13.52
CA ASN A 19 18.25 -27.88 14.39
C ASN A 19 17.58 -29.06 13.68
N LYS A 20 18.41 -29.95 13.15
CA LYS A 20 18.06 -31.35 12.92
C LYS A 20 18.21 -32.06 14.26
N ASN A 21 17.13 -32.67 14.77
CA ASN A 21 17.11 -34.10 15.08
C ASN A 21 15.79 -34.54 15.73
N ASN A 22 15.26 -35.63 15.15
CA ASN A 22 14.57 -36.75 15.76
C ASN A 22 13.31 -36.51 16.61
N MET A 23 12.14 -36.84 16.03
CA MET A 23 11.27 -37.84 16.65
C MET A 23 10.27 -38.49 15.67
N LYS A 24 10.57 -39.77 15.38
CA LYS A 24 9.67 -40.92 15.21
C LYS A 24 8.49 -40.83 14.23
N ARG A 25 8.64 -41.62 13.15
CA ARG A 25 7.58 -42.33 12.43
C ARG A 25 6.54 -42.90 13.40
N VAL A 26 5.27 -42.55 13.22
CA VAL A 26 4.13 -43.38 13.61
C VAL A 26 3.23 -43.49 12.40
N PHE A 27 3.37 -44.62 11.69
CA PHE A 27 2.35 -45.12 10.78
C PHE A 27 1.18 -45.60 11.66
N CYS A 28 0.05 -44.90 11.64
CA CYS A 28 -1.21 -45.45 12.15
C CYS A 28 -2.13 -45.75 10.96
N PHE A 29 -2.13 -47.02 10.56
CA PHE A 29 -3.23 -47.65 9.86
C PHE A 29 -4.47 -47.55 10.77
N ILE A 30 -5.48 -46.77 10.37
CA ILE A 30 -6.86 -46.97 10.84
C ILE A 30 -7.73 -47.17 9.61
N LEU A 31 -7.94 -48.44 9.33
CA LEU A 31 -8.96 -48.96 8.44
C LEU A 31 -10.29 -48.87 9.21
N PHE A 32 -11.22 -47.97 8.85
CA PHE A 32 -12.62 -48.13 9.29
C PHE A 32 -13.63 -47.65 8.23
N LEU A 33 -14.28 -48.67 7.67
CA LEU A 33 -15.58 -48.77 7.01
C LEU A 33 -15.96 -47.83 5.87
N LEU A 34 -16.05 -48.46 4.69
CA LEU A 34 -17.17 -48.34 3.77
C LEU A 34 -18.49 -48.15 4.54
N LEU A 35 -19.00 -46.92 4.55
CA LEU A 35 -20.40 -46.67 4.32
C LEU A 35 -20.51 -46.19 2.88
N LEU A 36 -20.72 -47.13 1.97
CA LEU A 36 -21.39 -46.87 0.71
C LEU A 36 -22.77 -46.28 1.06
N ALA A 37 -22.83 -44.97 1.27
CA ALA A 37 -23.99 -44.20 0.85
C ALA A 37 -23.76 -43.89 -0.63
N THR A 38 -24.01 -44.90 -1.45
CA THR A 38 -24.42 -44.75 -2.85
C THR A 38 -25.59 -43.78 -2.91
N ASN A 39 -25.29 -42.48 -3.02
CA ASN A 39 -26.12 -41.51 -3.73
C ASN A 39 -25.41 -41.05 -5.00
N GLY A 40 -24.56 -41.90 -5.57
CA GLY A 40 -24.43 -41.96 -7.02
C GLY A 40 -25.53 -42.88 -7.55
N MET A 41 -26.40 -42.34 -8.41
CA MET A 41 -27.57 -42.98 -9.05
C MET A 41 -28.89 -42.92 -8.27
N ALA A 42 -29.44 -41.71 -8.13
CA ALA A 42 -30.84 -41.55 -8.48
C ALA A 42 -30.91 -41.13 -9.96
N ASN A 43 -30.88 -42.11 -10.86
CA ASN A 43 -31.56 -41.99 -12.15
C ASN A 43 -33.07 -41.96 -11.86
N ASN A 44 -33.55 -40.91 -11.20
CA ASN A 44 -34.95 -40.54 -11.33
C ASN A 44 -35.04 -39.89 -12.70
N VAL A 45 -35.55 -40.65 -13.68
CA VAL A 45 -36.07 -40.06 -14.92
C VAL A 45 -37.18 -39.11 -14.48
N ALA A 46 -36.81 -37.86 -14.26
CA ALA A 46 -37.73 -36.81 -13.85
C ALA A 46 -38.64 -36.45 -15.03
N ALA A 47 -39.91 -36.22 -14.73
CA ALA A 47 -40.93 -35.90 -15.72
C ALA A 47 -40.50 -34.73 -16.63
N PRO A 48 -40.93 -34.70 -17.91
CA PRO A 48 -40.60 -33.63 -18.85
C PRO A 48 -40.93 -32.26 -18.23
N GLY A 49 -39.91 -31.42 -18.02
CA GLY A 49 -40.11 -30.06 -17.51
C GLY A 49 -39.33 -29.64 -16.25
N GLN A 50 -38.41 -30.47 -15.71
CA GLN A 50 -37.65 -30.16 -14.48
C GLN A 50 -36.17 -29.79 -14.73
N VAL A 51 -35.51 -29.27 -13.69
CA VAL A 51 -34.06 -29.00 -13.66
C VAL A 51 -33.34 -30.22 -13.08
N GLU A 52 -32.43 -30.82 -13.84
CA GLU A 52 -31.56 -31.92 -13.41
C GLU A 52 -30.17 -31.36 -13.07
N ILE A 53 -29.61 -31.69 -11.92
CA ILE A 53 -28.28 -31.25 -11.47
C ILE A 53 -27.50 -32.50 -11.03
N GLY A 54 -26.30 -32.69 -11.55
CA GLY A 54 -25.38 -33.73 -11.17
C GLY A 54 -23.97 -33.17 -10.98
N ILE A 55 -23.29 -33.61 -9.92
CA ILE A 55 -21.85 -33.42 -9.73
C ILE A 55 -21.24 -34.80 -9.50
N SER A 56 -20.10 -35.07 -10.14
CA SER A 56 -19.37 -36.33 -9.93
C SER A 56 -17.87 -36.13 -10.05
N PRO A 57 -17.03 -36.84 -9.27
CA PRO A 57 -15.58 -36.76 -9.45
C PRO A 57 -15.19 -37.39 -10.79
N THR A 58 -14.23 -36.78 -11.50
CA THR A 58 -13.72 -37.34 -12.76
C THR A 58 -12.89 -38.60 -12.52
N GLU A 59 -12.34 -38.77 -11.32
CA GLU A 59 -11.60 -39.95 -10.87
C GLU A 59 -12.46 -40.76 -9.90
N LYS A 60 -12.93 -41.93 -10.34
CA LYS A 60 -13.86 -42.77 -9.58
C LYS A 60 -13.26 -43.34 -8.29
N SER A 61 -11.93 -43.44 -8.22
CA SER A 61 -11.25 -43.91 -7.02
C SER A 61 -11.26 -42.89 -5.88
N GLY A 62 -11.55 -41.60 -6.15
CA GLY A 62 -11.44 -40.53 -5.15
C GLY A 62 -10.01 -40.25 -4.72
N ILE A 63 -9.01 -40.75 -5.46
CA ILE A 63 -7.58 -40.55 -5.17
C ILE A 63 -6.98 -39.65 -6.23
N PHE A 64 -6.53 -38.47 -5.81
CA PHE A 64 -5.93 -37.44 -6.63
C PHE A 64 -4.45 -37.26 -6.30
N ASN A 65 -3.69 -36.72 -7.24
CA ASN A 65 -2.29 -36.35 -7.07
C ASN A 65 -1.90 -35.30 -8.12
N TYR A 66 -0.63 -34.91 -8.14
CA TYR A 66 -0.12 -33.92 -9.10
C TYR A 66 -0.37 -34.24 -10.58
N LYS A 67 -0.55 -35.52 -10.95
CA LYS A 67 -0.90 -35.94 -12.32
C LYS A 67 -2.40 -36.11 -12.54
N LYS A 68 -3.12 -36.47 -11.48
CA LYS A 68 -4.58 -36.64 -11.47
C LYS A 68 -5.17 -35.57 -10.58
N ARG A 69 -5.33 -34.37 -11.13
CA ARG A 69 -5.87 -33.20 -10.42
C ARG A 69 -7.27 -33.44 -9.89
N ILE A 70 -7.63 -32.76 -8.80
CA ILE A 70 -8.94 -32.83 -8.16
C ILE A 70 -9.98 -32.19 -9.08
N LYS A 71 -10.68 -32.99 -9.87
CA LYS A 71 -11.65 -32.51 -10.86
C LYS A 71 -13.02 -33.12 -10.63
N TYR A 72 -14.04 -32.28 -10.79
CA TYR A 72 -15.44 -32.66 -10.73
C TYR A 72 -16.14 -32.26 -12.02
N LYS A 73 -16.99 -33.14 -12.50
CA LYS A 73 -17.88 -32.92 -13.64
C LYS A 73 -19.21 -32.40 -13.13
N LEU A 74 -19.62 -31.24 -13.61
CA LEU A 74 -20.92 -30.62 -13.40
C LEU A 74 -21.79 -30.85 -14.64
N ASP A 75 -22.93 -31.52 -14.44
CA ASP A 75 -23.95 -31.72 -15.45
C ASP A 75 -25.25 -31.06 -14.97
N ILE A 76 -25.68 -29.96 -15.61
CA ILE A 76 -26.97 -29.33 -15.33
C ILE A 76 -27.80 -29.25 -16.60
N LYS A 77 -29.03 -29.77 -16.55
CA LYS A 77 -29.98 -29.71 -17.66
C LYS A 77 -31.24 -28.98 -17.23
N ASN A 78 -31.49 -27.82 -17.86
CA ASN A 78 -32.69 -27.03 -17.64
C ASN A 78 -33.81 -27.50 -18.57
N GLY A 79 -34.64 -28.44 -18.12
CA GLY A 79 -35.82 -28.89 -18.84
C GLY A 79 -37.01 -27.93 -18.77
N THR A 80 -36.91 -26.80 -18.06
CA THR A 80 -38.04 -25.86 -17.84
C THR A 80 -38.21 -24.89 -19.01
N LYS A 81 -39.27 -24.06 -18.98
CA LYS A 81 -39.50 -22.97 -19.95
C LYS A 81 -38.90 -21.62 -19.52
N VAL A 82 -38.21 -21.58 -18.38
CA VAL A 82 -37.60 -20.35 -17.83
C VAL A 82 -36.10 -20.55 -17.64
N ASP A 83 -35.34 -19.47 -17.73
CA ASP A 83 -33.91 -19.51 -17.45
C ASP A 83 -33.67 -19.80 -15.97
N GLN A 84 -32.62 -20.57 -15.69
CA GLN A 84 -32.22 -20.91 -14.31
C GLN A 84 -30.98 -20.11 -13.96
N VAL A 85 -31.13 -19.20 -13.01
CA VAL A 85 -30.05 -18.35 -12.51
C VAL A 85 -29.82 -18.64 -11.02
N GLY A 86 -28.57 -18.65 -10.60
CA GLY A 86 -28.20 -18.75 -9.19
C GLY A 86 -26.73 -19.10 -9.05
N THR A 87 -26.36 -19.90 -8.06
CA THR A 87 -24.96 -20.12 -7.69
C THR A 87 -24.60 -21.58 -7.49
N LEU A 88 -23.34 -21.92 -7.76
CA LEU A 88 -22.65 -23.09 -7.25
C LEU A 88 -21.65 -22.63 -6.18
N TYR A 89 -21.84 -23.08 -4.96
CA TYR A 89 -20.90 -22.91 -3.86
C TYR A 89 -20.19 -24.23 -3.59
N TYR A 90 -18.90 -24.19 -3.27
CA TYR A 90 -18.23 -25.33 -2.66
C TYR A 90 -17.38 -24.93 -1.46
N GLU A 91 -17.32 -25.86 -0.51
CA GLU A 91 -16.54 -25.78 0.73
C GLU A 91 -15.68 -27.05 0.85
N LEU A 92 -14.37 -26.87 0.93
CA LEU A 92 -13.39 -27.92 1.18
C LEU A 92 -12.96 -27.89 2.65
N LYS A 93 -13.03 -29.03 3.32
CA LYS A 93 -12.62 -29.19 4.72
C LYS A 93 -11.59 -30.27 4.90
N SER A 94 -10.75 -30.10 5.92
CA SER A 94 -10.02 -31.22 6.52
C SER A 94 -11.00 -32.24 7.12
N VAL A 95 -10.54 -33.47 7.35
CA VAL A 95 -11.32 -34.49 8.09
C VAL A 95 -11.68 -34.05 9.52
N ASP A 96 -10.92 -33.12 10.09
CA ASP A 96 -11.15 -32.54 11.42
C ASP A 96 -12.16 -31.38 11.39
N GLY A 97 -12.66 -31.00 10.21
CA GLY A 97 -13.73 -30.01 10.03
C GLY A 97 -13.27 -28.57 9.83
N GLU A 98 -11.97 -28.32 9.70
CA GLU A 98 -11.42 -26.99 9.38
C GLU A 98 -11.74 -26.62 7.92
N SER A 99 -12.30 -25.42 7.68
CA SER A 99 -12.53 -24.91 6.32
C SER A 99 -11.22 -24.46 5.70
N LEU A 100 -10.86 -25.05 4.56
CA LEU A 100 -9.57 -24.84 3.89
C LEU A 100 -9.72 -24.00 2.61
N LEU A 101 -10.87 -24.11 1.93
CA LEU A 101 -11.13 -23.39 0.69
C LEU A 101 -12.63 -23.27 0.44
N GLU A 102 -13.08 -22.06 0.15
CA GLU A 102 -14.45 -21.76 -0.24
C GLU A 102 -14.50 -20.97 -1.55
N ARG A 103 -15.45 -21.31 -2.42
CA ARG A 103 -15.70 -20.61 -3.68
C ARG A 103 -17.18 -20.57 -4.02
N VAL A 104 -17.60 -19.49 -4.68
CA VAL A 104 -18.95 -19.30 -5.22
C VAL A 104 -18.81 -18.95 -6.70
N PHE A 105 -19.64 -19.55 -7.54
CA PHE A 105 -19.73 -19.30 -8.97
C PHE A 105 -21.16 -19.00 -9.35
N ASP A 106 -21.39 -17.95 -10.14
CA ASP A 106 -22.70 -17.70 -10.73
C ASP A 106 -22.98 -18.70 -11.87
N ILE A 107 -24.21 -19.21 -11.90
CA ILE A 107 -24.71 -20.12 -12.93
C ILE A 107 -25.90 -19.47 -13.61
N ASN A 108 -25.84 -19.39 -14.94
CA ASN A 108 -26.99 -19.05 -15.78
C ASN A 108 -27.18 -20.13 -16.86
N ILE A 109 -28.32 -20.79 -16.85
CA ILE A 109 -28.66 -21.84 -17.81
C ILE A 109 -29.97 -21.46 -18.52
N PRO A 110 -29.90 -21.10 -19.82
CA PRO A 110 -31.09 -20.77 -20.57
C PRO A 110 -32.10 -21.91 -20.62
N SER A 111 -33.39 -21.58 -20.81
CA SER A 111 -34.47 -22.56 -20.94
C SER A 111 -34.14 -23.62 -22.01
N LYS A 112 -34.45 -24.89 -21.70
CA LYS A 112 -34.21 -26.05 -22.59
C LYS A 112 -32.74 -26.27 -22.98
N LYS A 113 -31.76 -25.71 -22.26
CA LYS A 113 -30.32 -25.94 -22.45
C LYS A 113 -29.71 -26.80 -21.34
N ALA A 114 -28.52 -27.30 -21.60
CA ALA A 114 -27.71 -28.03 -20.64
C ALA A 114 -26.28 -27.46 -20.62
N ILE A 115 -25.62 -27.55 -19.46
CA ILE A 115 -24.21 -27.25 -19.26
C ILE A 115 -23.55 -28.52 -18.75
N ASN A 116 -22.48 -28.92 -19.42
CA ASN A 116 -21.62 -30.02 -19.01
C ASN A 116 -20.20 -29.48 -18.96
N ASN A 117 -19.69 -29.20 -17.75
CA ASN A 117 -18.37 -28.61 -17.56
C ASN A 117 -17.61 -29.36 -16.47
N ASP A 118 -16.33 -29.58 -16.70
CA ASP A 118 -15.43 -30.04 -15.65
C ASP A 118 -14.81 -28.81 -14.98
N PHE A 119 -14.68 -28.85 -13.65
CA PHE A 119 -14.01 -27.81 -12.89
C PHE A 119 -13.02 -28.43 -11.90
N GLU A 120 -11.92 -27.74 -11.67
CA GLU A 120 -10.81 -28.18 -10.84
C GLU A 120 -10.83 -27.49 -9.48
N ILE A 121 -10.54 -28.22 -8.42
CA ILE A 121 -10.36 -27.68 -7.08
C ILE A 121 -8.86 -27.37 -6.92
N PRO A 122 -8.45 -26.09 -6.79
CA PRO A 122 -7.05 -25.69 -6.73
C PRO A 122 -6.47 -25.99 -5.34
N PHE A 123 -6.27 -27.27 -5.05
CA PHE A 123 -5.80 -27.74 -3.77
C PHE A 123 -4.82 -28.91 -3.97
N GLU A 124 -3.63 -28.82 -3.37
CA GLU A 124 -2.54 -29.77 -3.64
C GLU A 124 -1.81 -30.24 -2.37
N THR A 125 -2.41 -30.01 -1.20
CA THR A 125 -1.84 -30.50 0.06
C THR A 125 -2.18 -31.98 0.22
N PRO A 126 -1.18 -32.84 0.50
CA PRO A 126 -1.46 -34.25 0.76
C PRO A 126 -2.30 -34.46 2.02
N GLY A 127 -3.33 -35.30 1.92
CA GLY A 127 -4.24 -35.56 3.03
C GLY A 127 -5.58 -36.13 2.55
N ALA A 128 -6.47 -36.41 3.51
CA ALA A 128 -7.85 -36.78 3.27
C ALA A 128 -8.76 -35.56 3.52
N TYR A 129 -9.75 -35.36 2.66
CA TYR A 129 -10.59 -34.17 2.66
C TYR A 129 -12.06 -34.48 2.41
N LEU A 130 -12.92 -33.59 2.88
CA LEU A 130 -14.35 -33.54 2.60
C LEU A 130 -14.64 -32.32 1.74
N ILE A 131 -15.42 -32.49 0.68
CA ILE A 131 -15.87 -31.36 -0.14
C ILE A 131 -17.39 -31.40 -0.29
N LYS A 132 -18.02 -30.26 0.01
CA LYS A 132 -19.46 -30.05 -0.12
C LYS A 132 -19.72 -29.07 -1.23
N PHE A 133 -20.53 -29.46 -2.20
CA PHE A 133 -21.10 -28.59 -3.23
C PHE A 133 -22.54 -28.25 -2.90
N THR A 134 -22.92 -27.00 -3.09
CA THR A 134 -24.29 -26.51 -2.97
C THR A 134 -24.66 -25.74 -4.23
N VAL A 135 -25.61 -26.25 -4.99
CA VAL A 135 -26.16 -25.58 -6.18
C VAL A 135 -27.52 -25.01 -5.84
N VAL A 136 -27.69 -23.70 -6.02
CA VAL A 136 -28.95 -22.97 -5.84
C VAL A 136 -29.33 -22.36 -7.19
N LEU A 137 -30.45 -22.75 -7.77
CA LEU A 137 -30.98 -22.21 -9.03
C LEU A 137 -32.45 -21.84 -8.83
N ASN A 138 -32.78 -20.55 -8.87
CA ASN A 138 -34.13 -20.04 -8.58
C ASN A 138 -34.77 -20.71 -7.33
N LYS A 139 -35.67 -21.68 -7.53
CA LYS A 139 -36.40 -22.43 -6.48
C LYS A 139 -35.81 -23.82 -6.17
N VAL A 140 -34.70 -24.20 -6.78
CA VAL A 140 -34.08 -25.52 -6.66
C VAL A 140 -32.77 -25.40 -5.91
N LYS A 141 -32.64 -26.12 -4.79
CA LYS A 141 -31.38 -26.31 -4.07
C LYS A 141 -30.98 -27.78 -4.09
N ARG A 142 -29.71 -28.07 -4.36
CA ARG A 142 -29.11 -29.42 -4.32
C ARG A 142 -27.75 -29.35 -3.65
N GLU A 143 -27.45 -30.37 -2.86
CA GLU A 143 -26.16 -30.50 -2.18
C GLU A 143 -25.52 -31.84 -2.54
N PHE A 144 -24.20 -31.84 -2.74
CA PHE A 144 -23.40 -33.02 -3.06
C PHE A 144 -22.20 -33.05 -2.12
N ASN A 145 -21.96 -34.18 -1.48
CA ASN A 145 -20.84 -34.34 -0.56
C ASN A 145 -19.94 -35.45 -1.07
N PHE A 146 -18.64 -35.20 -1.10
CA PHE A 146 -17.62 -36.15 -1.51
C PHE A 146 -16.49 -36.17 -0.49
N SER A 147 -15.80 -37.30 -0.42
CA SER A 147 -14.50 -37.41 0.23
C SER A 147 -13.45 -37.79 -0.80
N PHE A 148 -12.23 -37.27 -0.66
CA PHE A 148 -11.13 -37.65 -1.52
C PHE A 148 -9.79 -37.61 -0.78
N ASP A 149 -8.84 -38.39 -1.28
CA ASP A 149 -7.45 -38.37 -0.84
C ASP A 149 -6.60 -37.64 -1.88
N PHE A 150 -5.82 -36.66 -1.45
CA PHE A 150 -4.72 -36.13 -2.25
C PHE A 150 -3.44 -36.79 -1.76
N VAL A 151 -2.80 -37.61 -2.61
CA VAL A 151 -1.58 -38.33 -2.24
C VAL A 151 -0.37 -37.70 -2.90
N THR A 152 0.78 -37.76 -2.21
CA THR A 152 2.07 -37.45 -2.82
C THR A 152 2.36 -38.49 -3.89
N GLY A 153 2.10 -38.18 -5.16
CA GLY A 153 2.73 -38.94 -6.24
C GLY A 153 4.22 -38.65 -6.21
N GLU A 154 5.07 -39.60 -5.82
CA GLU A 154 6.52 -39.46 -5.98
C GLU A 154 6.84 -39.10 -7.45
N LYS A 155 7.70 -38.09 -7.67
CA LYS A 155 8.46 -37.95 -8.92
C LYS A 155 9.29 -39.25 -9.05
N PRO A 156 9.28 -39.98 -10.17
CA PRO A 156 9.99 -41.26 -10.22
C PRO A 156 11.50 -41.07 -10.06
N ASP A 157 12.06 -41.60 -8.99
CA ASP A 157 13.50 -41.87 -8.90
C ASP A 157 13.84 -43.06 -9.82
N LYS A 158 14.71 -42.79 -10.80
CA LYS A 158 15.28 -43.77 -11.72
C LYS A 158 16.34 -44.61 -10.97
N VAL A 159 16.05 -45.84 -10.52
CA VAL A 159 16.95 -47.02 -10.62
C VAL A 159 16.15 -48.32 -10.32
N ALA A 160 15.67 -48.99 -11.37
CA ALA A 160 15.76 -50.45 -11.54
C ALA A 160 15.29 -50.84 -12.96
N GLU A 161 16.25 -51.32 -13.78
CA GLU A 161 16.13 -52.08 -15.05
C GLU A 161 15.29 -51.50 -16.21
N ARG A 162 15.93 -50.88 -17.22
CA ARG A 162 16.45 -51.49 -18.49
C ARG A 162 15.36 -52.29 -19.22
N ALA A 163 14.98 -52.02 -20.47
CA ALA A 163 15.77 -51.55 -21.61
C ALA A 163 14.86 -50.94 -22.72
N ALA A 164 15.50 -50.22 -23.64
CA ALA A 164 14.97 -49.56 -24.84
C ALA A 164 14.32 -48.18 -24.63
N ASN A 165 14.77 -47.20 -25.42
CA ASN A 165 14.31 -45.81 -25.54
C ASN A 165 14.72 -44.81 -24.46
N LYS A 166 16.04 -44.55 -24.38
CA LYS A 166 16.62 -43.47 -23.58
C LYS A 166 16.86 -42.15 -24.33
N ASN A 167 16.62 -42.08 -25.65
CA ASN A 167 16.94 -40.88 -26.44
C ASN A 167 15.74 -39.94 -26.71
N SER A 168 14.50 -40.37 -26.52
CA SER A 168 13.32 -39.53 -26.81
C SER A 168 12.80 -38.76 -25.59
N LYS A 169 12.86 -39.36 -24.39
CA LYS A 169 12.26 -38.79 -23.18
C LYS A 169 13.05 -37.64 -22.56
N GLU A 170 14.39 -37.64 -22.67
CA GLU A 170 15.23 -36.54 -22.18
C GLU A 170 15.20 -35.32 -23.12
N MET A 171 14.87 -35.50 -24.42
CA MET A 171 14.51 -34.39 -25.31
C MET A 171 13.09 -33.88 -25.03
N PHE A 172 12.12 -34.76 -24.80
CA PHE A 172 10.72 -34.40 -24.55
C PHE A 172 10.51 -33.68 -23.20
N ASP A 173 11.15 -34.15 -22.13
CA ASP A 173 11.06 -33.54 -20.79
C ASP A 173 11.81 -32.18 -20.74
N ALA A 174 12.90 -32.01 -21.52
CA ALA A 174 13.59 -30.72 -21.68
C ALA A 174 12.82 -29.74 -22.60
N GLU A 175 12.06 -30.25 -23.59
CA GLU A 175 11.12 -29.45 -24.39
C GLU A 175 9.95 -28.95 -23.54
N LEU A 176 9.36 -29.82 -22.70
CA LEU A 176 8.23 -29.48 -21.82
C LEU A 176 8.62 -28.52 -20.69
N ASP A 177 9.76 -28.71 -20.02
CA ASP A 177 10.26 -27.76 -19.01
C ASP A 177 10.60 -26.41 -19.66
N GLY A 178 11.15 -26.41 -20.87
CA GLY A 178 11.40 -25.19 -21.64
C GLY A 178 10.15 -24.52 -22.24
N GLU A 179 8.99 -25.19 -22.26
CA GLU A 179 7.69 -24.65 -22.70
C GLU A 179 6.88 -24.05 -21.55
N MET A 180 7.12 -24.48 -20.30
CA MET A 180 6.57 -23.89 -19.08
C MET A 180 7.37 -22.69 -18.55
N GLU A 181 8.55 -22.40 -19.10
CA GLU A 181 9.25 -21.14 -18.86
C GLU A 181 8.57 -19.98 -19.61
N GLY A 182 8.05 -19.04 -18.84
CA GLY A 182 7.42 -17.82 -19.34
C GLY A 182 6.66 -17.09 -18.23
N GLU A 183 6.09 -15.94 -18.59
CA GLU A 183 5.27 -15.09 -17.75
C GLU A 183 4.27 -14.34 -18.63
N ILE A 184 3.17 -13.85 -18.05
CA ILE A 184 2.34 -12.84 -18.68
C ILE A 184 2.64 -11.50 -18.01
N LYS A 185 3.23 -10.57 -18.77
CA LYS A 185 3.42 -9.20 -18.28
C LYS A 185 2.17 -8.39 -18.51
N ILE A 186 1.69 -7.71 -17.46
CA ILE A 186 0.62 -6.72 -17.54
C ILE A 186 1.22 -5.33 -17.37
N ALA A 187 0.99 -4.47 -18.36
CA ALA A 187 1.30 -3.05 -18.26
C ALA A 187 0.02 -2.25 -18.51
N MET A 188 -0.55 -1.69 -17.43
CA MET A 188 -1.73 -0.84 -17.49
C MET A 188 -1.33 0.63 -17.33
N LYS A 189 -1.88 1.51 -18.18
CA LYS A 189 -1.62 2.96 -18.13
C LYS A 189 -2.93 3.75 -18.16
N PRO A 190 -3.12 4.72 -17.26
CA PRO A 190 -4.27 5.60 -17.32
C PRO A 190 -4.18 6.54 -18.53
N SER A 191 -5.34 6.89 -19.08
CA SER A 191 -5.46 7.92 -20.13
C SER A 191 -5.07 9.31 -19.64
N ASN A 192 -5.29 9.61 -18.36
CA ASN A 192 -4.70 10.77 -17.71
C ASN A 192 -3.44 10.36 -16.93
N ILE A 193 -2.30 10.98 -17.24
CA ILE A 193 -0.99 10.55 -16.74
C ILE A 193 -0.84 10.73 -15.23
N ASP A 194 -1.61 11.64 -14.62
CA ASP A 194 -1.66 11.88 -13.18
C ASP A 194 -2.59 10.91 -12.44
N GLY A 195 -3.36 10.09 -13.18
CA GLY A 195 -4.35 9.17 -12.61
C GLY A 195 -5.56 9.86 -11.98
N ILE A 196 -5.81 11.13 -12.30
CA ILE A 196 -6.92 11.92 -11.75
C ILE A 196 -7.96 12.18 -12.84
N PHE A 197 -9.23 11.97 -12.50
CA PHE A 197 -10.35 12.12 -13.41
C PHE A 197 -11.40 13.05 -12.81
N VAL A 198 -11.95 13.97 -13.63
CA VAL A 198 -12.97 14.94 -13.22
C VAL A 198 -14.14 14.95 -14.20
N GLY A 199 -15.34 15.31 -13.74
CA GLY A 199 -16.56 15.38 -14.53
C GLY A 199 -17.01 14.04 -15.11
N ARG A 200 -17.52 14.09 -16.35
CA ARG A 200 -17.92 12.91 -17.13
C ARG A 200 -16.75 12.31 -17.94
N SER A 201 -15.52 12.64 -17.61
CA SER A 201 -14.35 12.10 -18.28
C SER A 201 -14.38 10.57 -18.27
N ASN A 202 -14.13 9.95 -19.42
CA ASN A 202 -14.03 8.50 -19.49
C ASN A 202 -12.79 8.06 -18.69
N ILE A 203 -13.02 7.33 -17.59
CA ILE A 203 -11.94 6.68 -16.85
C ILE A 203 -11.46 5.51 -17.70
N HIS A 204 -10.39 5.75 -18.43
CA HIS A 204 -9.89 4.84 -19.44
C HIS A 204 -8.46 4.39 -19.11
N TYR A 205 -8.23 3.10 -19.26
CA TYR A 205 -6.93 2.47 -19.11
C TYR A 205 -6.57 1.64 -20.34
N ASP A 206 -5.37 1.86 -20.84
CA ASP A 206 -4.72 1.02 -21.84
C ASP A 206 -4.03 -0.15 -21.15
N VAL A 207 -4.40 -1.37 -21.49
CA VAL A 207 -3.85 -2.59 -20.90
C VAL A 207 -3.06 -3.34 -21.97
N ASN A 208 -1.75 -3.47 -21.77
CA ASN A 208 -0.89 -4.24 -22.64
C ASN A 208 -0.51 -5.54 -21.94
N LEU A 209 -0.88 -6.66 -22.56
CA LEU A 209 -0.54 -8.00 -22.12
C LEU A 209 0.56 -8.54 -23.02
N GLN A 210 1.60 -9.12 -22.43
CA GLN A 210 2.66 -9.82 -23.17
C GLN A 210 2.77 -11.25 -22.65
N ASN A 211 2.41 -12.21 -23.49
CA ASN A 211 2.64 -13.63 -23.24
C ASN A 211 4.06 -13.99 -23.70
N THR A 212 4.97 -14.29 -22.77
CA THR A 212 6.34 -14.72 -23.12
C THR A 212 6.46 -16.24 -23.26
N TYR A 213 5.46 -17.01 -22.83
CA TYR A 213 5.42 -18.46 -22.97
C TYR A 213 5.50 -18.89 -24.44
N LYS A 214 6.08 -20.09 -24.65
CA LYS A 214 6.04 -20.80 -25.94
C LYS A 214 4.66 -21.42 -26.24
N LEU A 215 3.75 -21.38 -25.27
CA LEU A 215 2.38 -21.86 -25.36
C LEU A 215 1.38 -20.72 -25.47
N ALA A 216 0.27 -20.96 -26.17
CA ALA A 216 -0.87 -20.06 -26.16
C ALA A 216 -1.60 -20.18 -24.82
N GLN A 217 -2.15 -19.06 -24.34
CA GLN A 217 -2.83 -18.96 -23.06
C GLN A 217 -4.30 -18.63 -23.29
N THR A 218 -5.18 -19.35 -22.62
CA THR A 218 -6.62 -19.07 -22.61
C THR A 218 -7.13 -19.02 -21.18
N GLY A 219 -8.07 -18.12 -20.91
CA GLY A 219 -8.65 -17.95 -19.59
C GLY A 219 -9.40 -16.63 -19.51
N THR A 220 -9.25 -15.91 -18.40
CA THR A 220 -9.93 -14.63 -18.18
C THR A 220 -8.97 -13.56 -17.69
N ILE A 221 -9.36 -12.31 -17.91
CA ILE A 221 -8.79 -11.14 -17.24
C ILE A 221 -9.95 -10.28 -16.78
N GLY A 222 -9.90 -9.78 -15.55
CA GLY A 222 -10.91 -8.89 -15.00
C GLY A 222 -10.31 -7.76 -14.21
N TYR A 223 -11.16 -6.82 -13.83
CA TYR A 223 -10.82 -5.81 -12.83
C TYR A 223 -11.92 -5.70 -11.79
N GLN A 224 -11.52 -5.39 -10.56
CA GLN A 224 -12.39 -4.88 -9.50
C GLN A 224 -11.95 -3.47 -9.14
N ILE A 225 -12.93 -2.57 -9.02
CA ILE A 225 -12.75 -1.22 -8.51
C ILE A 225 -13.25 -1.22 -7.08
N LYS A 226 -12.40 -0.84 -6.13
CA LYS A 226 -12.71 -0.78 -4.71
C LYS A 226 -12.52 0.64 -4.18
N ASP A 227 -13.38 1.10 -3.27
CA ASP A 227 -13.10 2.35 -2.57
C ASP A 227 -11.85 2.21 -1.69
N ALA A 228 -10.98 3.22 -1.68
CA ALA A 228 -9.71 3.12 -0.96
C ALA A 228 -9.85 3.12 0.57
N ILE A 229 -11.02 3.49 1.11
CA ILE A 229 -11.23 3.59 2.55
C ILE A 229 -11.57 2.21 3.13
N HIS A 230 -12.63 1.59 2.62
CA HIS A 230 -13.19 0.34 3.15
C HIS A 230 -12.86 -0.88 2.30
N GLY A 231 -12.29 -0.70 1.10
CA GLY A 231 -12.06 -1.79 0.15
C GLY A 231 -13.34 -2.38 -0.44
N ARG A 232 -14.48 -1.67 -0.40
CA ARG A 232 -15.75 -2.20 -0.93
C ARG A 232 -15.74 -2.11 -2.45
N VAL A 233 -16.12 -3.21 -3.10
CA VAL A 233 -16.24 -3.26 -4.55
C VAL A 233 -17.36 -2.32 -5.01
N VAL A 234 -17.03 -1.38 -5.89
CA VAL A 234 -17.97 -0.42 -6.50
C VAL A 234 -18.24 -0.73 -7.97
N SER A 235 -17.36 -1.47 -8.63
CA SER A 235 -17.54 -1.94 -10.01
C SER A 235 -16.62 -3.13 -10.28
N GLU A 236 -17.06 -4.06 -11.11
CA GLU A 236 -16.21 -5.16 -11.59
C GLU A 236 -16.57 -5.56 -13.02
N LYS A 237 -15.60 -6.09 -13.77
CA LYS A 237 -15.82 -6.71 -15.08
C LYS A 237 -14.83 -7.84 -15.32
N ILE A 238 -15.27 -8.87 -16.02
CA ILE A 238 -14.46 -10.02 -16.45
C ILE A 238 -14.55 -10.13 -17.97
N PHE A 239 -13.42 -10.44 -18.60
CA PHE A 239 -13.28 -10.60 -20.04
C PHE A 239 -12.61 -11.94 -20.36
N ASP A 240 -13.13 -12.62 -21.38
CA ASP A 240 -12.44 -13.79 -21.94
C ASP A 240 -11.10 -13.38 -22.56
N LEU A 241 -10.06 -14.13 -22.22
CA LEU A 241 -8.70 -13.90 -22.67
C LEU A 241 -8.21 -15.08 -23.52
N LYS A 242 -7.74 -14.74 -24.72
CA LYS A 242 -6.95 -15.60 -25.59
C LYS A 242 -5.70 -14.84 -25.98
N LEU A 243 -4.53 -15.39 -25.66
CA LEU A 243 -3.21 -14.85 -26.00
C LEU A 243 -2.44 -15.92 -26.78
N ALA A 244 -1.98 -15.60 -27.99
CA ALA A 244 -1.12 -16.50 -28.73
C ALA A 244 0.24 -16.65 -28.03
N LYS A 245 0.97 -17.73 -28.31
CA LYS A 245 2.36 -17.90 -27.83
C LYS A 245 3.24 -16.74 -28.27
N ARG A 246 4.17 -16.29 -27.41
CA ARG A 246 5.13 -15.21 -27.69
C ARG A 246 4.49 -13.98 -28.36
N SER A 247 3.34 -13.57 -27.86
CA SER A 247 2.54 -12.50 -28.47
C SER A 247 2.19 -11.41 -27.47
N SER A 248 1.73 -10.28 -28.00
CA SER A 248 1.17 -9.20 -27.19
C SER A 248 -0.27 -8.92 -27.63
N LYS A 249 -1.10 -8.52 -26.67
CA LYS A 249 -2.48 -8.11 -26.89
C LYS A 249 -2.74 -6.82 -26.15
N ARG A 250 -3.36 -5.87 -26.84
CA ARG A 250 -3.86 -4.64 -26.22
C ARG A 250 -5.35 -4.80 -25.92
N LEU A 251 -5.73 -4.45 -24.71
CA LEU A 251 -7.10 -4.32 -24.24
C LEU A 251 -7.32 -2.90 -23.75
N SER A 252 -8.58 -2.54 -23.56
CA SER A 252 -8.97 -1.27 -22.97
C SER A 252 -9.99 -1.51 -21.87
N PHE A 253 -9.72 -0.95 -20.70
CA PHE A 253 -10.69 -0.88 -19.62
C PHE A 253 -11.33 0.50 -19.63
N ASN A 254 -12.64 0.51 -19.91
CA ASN A 254 -13.48 1.70 -19.78
C ASN A 254 -14.30 1.53 -18.50
N ILE A 255 -13.89 2.26 -17.46
CA ILE A 255 -14.46 2.24 -16.12
C ILE A 255 -15.53 3.33 -16.08
N SER A 256 -16.70 2.98 -15.56
CA SER A 256 -17.76 3.96 -15.35
C SER A 256 -17.37 4.88 -14.19
N PRO A 257 -17.57 6.20 -14.30
CA PRO A 257 -17.28 7.12 -13.20
C PRO A 257 -17.97 6.69 -11.90
N PRO A 258 -17.24 6.62 -10.77
CA PRO A 258 -17.84 6.37 -9.47
C PRO A 258 -18.88 7.44 -9.09
N VAL A 259 -19.83 7.08 -8.23
CA VAL A 259 -20.88 8.02 -7.79
C VAL A 259 -20.33 9.12 -6.87
N LYS A 260 -19.28 8.81 -6.09
CA LYS A 260 -18.72 9.71 -5.09
C LYS A 260 -17.31 10.17 -5.49
N PRO A 261 -16.94 11.43 -5.22
CA PRO A 261 -15.53 11.83 -5.19
C PRO A 261 -14.72 10.94 -4.25
N GLY A 262 -13.49 10.61 -4.63
CA GLY A 262 -12.64 9.74 -3.82
C GLY A 262 -11.45 9.16 -4.55
N ILE A 263 -10.70 8.33 -3.81
CA ILE A 263 -9.63 7.49 -4.34
C ILE A 263 -10.14 6.05 -4.43
N TYR A 264 -9.79 5.39 -5.53
CA TYR A 264 -10.27 4.06 -5.86
C TYR A 264 -9.13 3.16 -6.31
N ASN A 265 -9.07 1.96 -5.72
CA ASN A 265 -8.11 0.93 -6.06
C ASN A 265 -8.67 0.09 -7.20
N ILE A 266 -7.80 -0.29 -8.14
CA ILE A 266 -8.08 -1.22 -9.24
C ILE A 266 -7.25 -2.47 -9.00
N GLU A 267 -7.92 -3.59 -8.76
CA GLU A 267 -7.29 -4.91 -8.75
C GLU A 267 -7.55 -5.57 -10.10
N VAL A 268 -6.49 -5.87 -10.84
CA VAL A 268 -6.57 -6.53 -12.14
C VAL A 268 -6.10 -7.97 -11.98
N SER A 269 -7.03 -8.92 -12.05
CA SER A 269 -6.73 -10.34 -11.94
C SER A 269 -6.71 -10.99 -13.32
N ILE A 270 -5.65 -11.74 -13.60
CA ILE A 270 -5.54 -12.57 -14.80
C ILE A 270 -5.46 -14.03 -14.38
N ASN A 271 -6.26 -14.88 -14.99
CA ASN A 271 -6.21 -16.32 -14.74
C ASN A 271 -6.24 -17.04 -16.09
N THR A 272 -5.12 -17.64 -16.48
CA THR A 272 -4.96 -18.42 -17.70
C THR A 272 -4.49 -19.84 -17.39
N THR A 273 -4.41 -20.66 -18.44
CA THR A 273 -4.04 -22.07 -18.36
C THR A 273 -2.79 -22.36 -17.53
N THR A 274 -1.79 -21.48 -17.54
CA THR A 274 -0.54 -21.67 -16.79
C THR A 274 -0.09 -20.46 -15.97
N TYR A 275 -0.92 -19.42 -15.86
CA TYR A 275 -0.54 -18.16 -15.20
C TYR A 275 -1.72 -17.59 -14.43
N ASP A 276 -1.49 -17.22 -13.17
CA ASP A 276 -2.46 -16.51 -12.32
C ASP A 276 -1.71 -15.41 -11.58
N ASP A 277 -2.25 -14.19 -11.59
CA ASP A 277 -1.64 -13.03 -10.95
C ASP A 277 -2.69 -11.93 -10.73
N THR A 278 -2.42 -11.04 -9.77
CA THR A 278 -3.22 -9.85 -9.52
C THR A 278 -2.32 -8.63 -9.38
N THR A 279 -2.52 -7.65 -10.25
CA THR A 279 -1.82 -6.37 -10.21
C THR A 279 -2.70 -5.26 -9.65
N HIS A 280 -2.07 -4.29 -8.99
CA HIS A 280 -2.75 -3.23 -8.26
C HIS A 280 -2.46 -1.86 -8.87
N TYR A 281 -3.49 -1.05 -9.03
CA TYR A 281 -3.42 0.33 -9.51
C TYR A 281 -4.37 1.21 -8.71
N THR A 282 -4.25 2.53 -8.85
CA THR A 282 -5.17 3.48 -8.18
C THR A 282 -5.50 4.64 -9.11
N PHE A 283 -6.68 5.25 -8.93
CA PHE A 283 -7.01 6.56 -9.48
C PHE A 283 -7.75 7.43 -8.48
N GLY A 284 -7.71 8.74 -8.73
CA GLY A 284 -8.60 9.70 -8.08
C GLY A 284 -9.74 10.12 -8.99
N TYR A 285 -10.93 10.26 -8.42
CA TYR A 285 -12.10 10.81 -9.09
C TYR A 285 -12.61 12.03 -8.32
N GLU A 286 -12.74 13.18 -9.00
CA GLU A 286 -13.22 14.44 -8.42
C GLU A 286 -12.49 14.83 -7.13
N ILE A 287 -11.17 14.62 -7.08
CA ILE A 287 -10.40 14.70 -5.83
C ILE A 287 -10.52 16.04 -5.09
N GLY A 288 -10.72 17.15 -5.81
CA GLY A 288 -10.93 18.47 -5.21
C GLY A 288 -12.29 18.65 -4.52
N GLN A 289 -13.22 17.71 -4.71
CA GLN A 289 -14.53 17.67 -4.05
C GLN A 289 -14.56 16.66 -2.89
N MET A 290 -13.44 16.00 -2.60
CA MET A 290 -13.35 15.09 -1.46
C MET A 290 -13.45 15.86 -0.15
N THR A 291 -14.28 15.36 0.76
CA THR A 291 -14.47 15.91 2.10
C THR A 291 -14.20 14.82 3.14
N SER A 292 -13.41 15.11 4.17
CA SER A 292 -13.33 14.30 5.39
C SER A 292 -13.70 15.15 6.62
N PRO A 293 -14.24 14.56 7.69
CA PRO A 293 -14.55 15.30 8.93
C PRO A 293 -13.33 16.04 9.49
N PHE A 294 -13.56 17.16 10.18
CA PHE A 294 -12.52 17.79 11.00
C PHE A 294 -12.59 17.18 12.40
N HIS A 295 -11.51 16.53 12.82
CA HIS A 295 -11.35 16.06 14.20
C HIS A 295 -10.48 17.06 14.96
N ARG A 296 -10.91 18.32 14.99
CA ARG A 296 -10.16 19.41 15.63
C ARG A 296 -10.70 19.68 17.03
N PRO A 297 -9.91 19.52 18.09
CA PRO A 297 -10.31 19.88 19.46
C PRO A 297 -10.64 21.38 19.58
N ASP A 298 -11.59 21.71 20.45
CA ASP A 298 -12.03 23.11 20.66
C ASP A 298 -10.87 24.00 21.17
N ASP A 299 -9.99 23.44 21.99
CA ASP A 299 -8.82 24.10 22.59
C ASP A 299 -7.52 23.90 21.77
N PHE A 300 -7.60 23.37 20.54
CA PHE A 300 -6.43 23.09 19.69
C PHE A 300 -5.50 24.30 19.54
N ASP A 301 -6.07 25.50 19.39
CA ASP A 301 -5.29 26.72 19.21
C ASP A 301 -4.57 27.15 20.49
N ASP A 302 -5.23 27.01 21.63
CA ASP A 302 -4.66 27.32 22.93
C ASP A 302 -3.58 26.31 23.31
N PHE A 303 -3.78 25.02 22.99
CA PHE A 303 -2.79 23.95 23.18
C PHE A 303 -1.46 24.28 22.48
N TRP A 304 -1.51 24.60 21.18
CA TRP A 304 -0.29 24.89 20.42
C TRP A 304 0.30 26.26 20.72
N LYS A 305 -0.53 27.25 21.06
CA LYS A 305 -0.06 28.54 21.57
C LYS A 305 0.73 28.36 22.87
N ALA A 306 0.20 27.59 23.82
CA ALA A 306 0.89 27.29 25.07
C ALA A 306 2.22 26.57 24.84
N ALA A 307 2.29 25.61 23.90
CA ALA A 307 3.54 24.94 23.53
C ALA A 307 4.59 25.91 22.95
N MET A 308 4.18 26.87 22.11
CA MET A 308 5.08 27.90 21.59
C MET A 308 5.52 28.90 22.67
N GLU A 309 4.64 29.27 23.58
CA GLU A 309 4.97 30.13 24.74
C GLU A 309 5.96 29.44 25.68
N GLU A 310 5.77 28.16 25.95
CA GLU A 310 6.71 27.32 26.69
C GLU A 310 8.07 27.28 26.00
N LEU A 311 8.11 27.02 24.69
CA LEU A 311 9.34 27.03 23.90
C LEU A 311 10.05 28.38 23.99
N ALA A 312 9.32 29.50 23.98
CA ALA A 312 9.91 30.83 24.06
C ALA A 312 10.64 31.10 25.39
N THR A 313 10.32 30.37 26.46
CA THR A 313 11.04 30.48 27.75
C THR A 313 12.38 29.75 27.76
N VAL A 314 12.59 28.81 26.83
CA VAL A 314 13.82 28.01 26.75
C VAL A 314 14.89 28.79 26.00
N ASN A 315 16.01 29.12 26.67
CA ASN A 315 17.19 29.70 26.01
C ASN A 315 17.72 28.74 24.93
N PRO A 316 17.74 29.13 23.64
CA PRO A 316 18.20 28.24 22.57
C PRO A 316 19.67 27.85 22.64
N ALA A 317 20.50 28.69 23.27
CA ALA A 317 21.95 28.48 23.37
C ALA A 317 22.55 28.02 22.02
N TYR A 318 22.25 28.75 20.94
CA TYR A 318 22.68 28.38 19.57
C TYR A 318 24.19 28.21 19.51
N LYS A 319 24.64 27.05 19.03
CA LYS A 319 26.05 26.76 18.76
C LYS A 319 26.21 26.48 17.28
N ILE A 320 27.00 27.30 16.59
CA ILE A 320 27.19 27.24 15.13
C ILE A 320 28.68 26.98 14.89
N GLU A 321 29.02 25.80 14.39
CA GLU A 321 30.40 25.40 14.16
C GLU A 321 30.57 24.95 12.70
N GLU A 322 31.58 25.50 12.01
CA GLU A 322 31.89 25.07 10.64
C GLU A 322 32.43 23.63 10.65
N ASP A 323 31.83 22.77 9.84
CA ASP A 323 32.29 21.40 9.62
C ASP A 323 33.15 21.38 8.36
N PHE A 324 34.46 21.57 8.53
CA PHE A 324 35.41 21.67 7.42
C PHE A 324 35.47 20.41 6.55
N GLU A 325 35.09 19.24 7.06
CA GLU A 325 35.05 18.00 6.29
C GLU A 325 33.85 17.93 5.35
N LYS A 326 32.71 18.51 5.75
CA LYS A 326 31.49 18.59 4.92
C LYS A 326 31.44 19.85 4.06
N SER A 327 32.22 20.87 4.40
CA SER A 327 32.44 22.04 3.55
C SER A 327 33.15 21.66 2.26
N THR A 328 32.82 22.36 1.18
CA THR A 328 33.44 22.25 -0.13
C THR A 328 33.88 23.63 -0.64
N ALA A 329 34.57 23.70 -1.78
CA ALA A 329 34.89 24.97 -2.41
C ALA A 329 33.64 25.81 -2.77
N LYS A 330 32.49 25.16 -2.96
CA LYS A 330 31.22 25.82 -3.34
C LYS A 330 30.27 26.05 -2.17
N HIS A 331 30.44 25.37 -1.05
CA HIS A 331 29.51 25.44 0.07
C HIS A 331 30.23 25.39 1.41
N LYS A 332 29.90 26.31 2.30
CA LYS A 332 30.24 26.20 3.71
C LYS A 332 29.15 25.42 4.44
N VAL A 333 29.55 24.43 5.22
CA VAL A 333 28.63 23.61 6.02
C VAL A 333 28.89 23.86 7.49
N TYR A 334 27.82 24.07 8.24
CA TYR A 334 27.84 24.29 9.68
C TYR A 334 26.98 23.24 10.38
N ARG A 335 27.49 22.71 11.48
CA ARG A 335 26.65 22.04 12.48
C ARG A 335 26.03 23.12 13.36
N VAL A 336 24.70 23.13 13.41
CA VAL A 336 23.95 24.05 14.27
C VAL A 336 23.29 23.22 15.36
N GLU A 337 23.61 23.49 16.62
CA GLU A 337 23.00 22.85 17.78
C GLU A 337 22.17 23.86 18.56
N MET A 338 21.04 23.42 19.09
CA MET A 338 20.10 24.26 19.83
C MET A 338 19.34 23.45 20.87
N SER A 339 19.05 24.06 22.02
CA SER A 339 18.19 23.45 23.03
C SER A 339 16.72 23.63 22.62
N SER A 340 15.85 22.74 23.07
CA SER A 340 14.40 22.78 22.81
C SER A 340 13.63 22.40 24.08
N LEU A 341 12.34 22.10 23.96
CA LEU A 341 11.54 21.60 25.09
C LEU A 341 12.17 20.36 25.73
N ASP A 342 11.86 20.14 27.01
CA ASP A 342 12.32 19.00 27.83
C ASP A 342 13.86 18.94 28.01
N ASP A 343 14.55 20.08 27.92
CA ASP A 343 16.02 20.17 27.99
C ASP A 343 16.74 19.31 26.94
N VAL A 344 16.08 19.06 25.81
CA VAL A 344 16.64 18.26 24.72
C VAL A 344 17.50 19.13 23.82
N ARG A 345 18.73 18.68 23.54
CA ARG A 345 19.59 19.26 22.52
C ARG A 345 19.33 18.61 21.17
N ILE A 346 18.92 19.42 20.20
CA ILE A 346 18.75 19.02 18.80
C ILE A 346 19.83 19.67 17.93
N TYR A 347 20.03 19.14 16.72
CA TYR A 347 21.00 19.69 15.79
C TYR A 347 20.57 19.57 14.34
N GLY A 348 21.19 20.36 13.48
CA GLY A 348 21.00 20.28 12.03
C GLY A 348 22.23 20.72 11.27
N TRP A 349 22.15 20.58 9.95
CA TRP A 349 23.21 20.95 9.02
C TRP A 349 22.79 22.17 8.20
N LEU A 350 23.50 23.28 8.38
CA LEU A 350 23.31 24.49 7.59
C LEU A 350 24.35 24.53 6.48
N SER A 351 23.91 24.46 5.23
CA SER A 351 24.75 24.63 4.04
C SER A 351 24.51 26.00 3.42
N ILE A 352 25.57 26.76 3.18
CA ILE A 352 25.52 28.08 2.53
C ILE A 352 26.45 28.07 1.31
N PRO A 353 25.93 28.34 0.11
CA PRO A 353 26.76 28.54 -1.08
C PRO A 353 27.74 29.70 -0.90
N THR A 354 29.00 29.48 -1.25
CA THR A 354 30.04 30.52 -1.13
C THR A 354 29.75 31.72 -2.02
N THR A 355 29.01 31.53 -3.11
CA THR A 355 28.54 32.58 -4.03
C THR A 355 27.49 33.50 -3.43
N LEU A 356 26.80 33.08 -2.36
CA LEU A 356 25.76 33.88 -1.69
C LEU A 356 26.29 34.69 -0.50
N LEU A 357 27.49 34.35 0.00
CA LEU A 357 28.13 35.06 1.12
C LEU A 357 28.31 36.54 0.80
N GLY A 358 27.97 37.40 1.77
CA GLY A 358 27.98 38.85 1.61
C GLY A 358 26.71 39.46 1.00
N SER A 359 25.68 38.64 0.73
CA SER A 359 24.36 39.10 0.28
C SER A 359 23.22 38.47 1.11
N LYS A 360 21.99 38.95 0.96
CA LYS A 360 20.80 38.31 1.56
C LYS A 360 20.30 37.17 0.67
N PHE A 361 20.16 35.96 1.22
CA PHE A 361 19.82 34.76 0.48
C PHE A 361 18.59 34.03 1.03
N PRO A 362 17.81 33.37 0.15
CA PRO A 362 16.65 32.58 0.55
C PRO A 362 17.09 31.32 1.30
N VAL A 363 16.22 30.81 2.17
CA VAL A 363 16.50 29.67 3.06
C VAL A 363 15.47 28.57 2.87
N LEU A 364 15.95 27.34 2.67
CA LEU A 364 15.14 26.13 2.69
C LEU A 364 15.38 25.38 4.01
N VAL A 365 14.35 25.22 4.84
CA VAL A 365 14.42 24.42 6.06
C VAL A 365 13.84 23.03 5.80
N GLY A 366 14.66 21.99 5.93
CA GLY A 366 14.31 20.62 5.64
C GLY A 366 14.09 19.79 6.90
N TYR A 367 13.04 18.96 6.92
CA TYR A 367 12.70 18.08 8.05
C TYR A 367 12.79 16.60 7.67
N SER A 368 13.11 15.74 8.65
CA SER A 368 13.37 14.32 8.43
C SER A 368 12.13 13.45 8.33
N GLY A 369 12.23 12.37 7.56
CA GLY A 369 11.31 11.23 7.64
C GLY A 369 11.46 10.45 8.95
N TYR A 370 10.55 9.50 9.19
CA TYR A 370 10.52 8.68 10.41
C TYR A 370 11.86 7.95 10.63
N HIS A 371 12.57 8.26 11.72
CA HIS A 371 13.90 7.74 12.06
C HIS A 371 15.00 7.95 11.00
N VAL A 372 14.86 8.97 10.15
CA VAL A 372 15.86 9.30 9.13
C VAL A 372 16.77 10.41 9.65
N MET A 373 18.07 10.13 9.75
CA MET A 373 19.06 11.16 10.04
C MET A 373 19.44 11.89 8.75
N LEU A 374 19.18 13.20 8.71
CA LEU A 374 19.52 14.08 7.61
C LEU A 374 21.00 14.45 7.62
N LYS A 375 21.52 14.58 6.39
CA LYS A 375 22.86 15.07 6.06
C LYS A 375 22.75 16.47 5.43
N PRO A 376 23.86 17.21 5.30
CA PRO A 376 23.86 18.47 4.55
C PRO A 376 23.32 18.26 3.13
N LEU A 377 22.46 19.17 2.67
CA LEU A 377 22.08 19.30 1.26
C LEU A 377 22.78 20.51 0.65
N TYR A 378 23.05 20.46 -0.65
CA TYR A 378 23.87 21.44 -1.35
C TYR A 378 23.05 22.01 -2.51
N PHE A 379 22.31 23.08 -2.25
CA PHE A 379 21.66 23.87 -3.28
C PHE A 379 22.59 25.02 -3.70
N ASP A 380 22.63 25.41 -4.97
CA ASP A 380 23.51 26.49 -5.42
C ASP A 380 22.83 27.87 -5.28
N GLU A 381 21.50 27.89 -5.19
CA GLU A 381 20.67 29.11 -5.19
C GLU A 381 20.08 29.46 -3.82
N PHE A 382 20.20 28.57 -2.83
CA PHE A 382 19.61 28.70 -1.50
C PHE A 382 20.60 28.29 -0.42
N ALA A 383 20.50 28.90 0.76
CA ALA A 383 20.97 28.22 1.96
C ALA A 383 19.97 27.14 2.34
N SER A 384 20.44 25.99 2.84
CA SER A 384 19.57 24.93 3.34
C SER A 384 19.93 24.58 4.77
N PHE A 385 18.92 24.50 5.64
CA PHE A 385 19.05 24.04 7.01
C PHE A 385 18.28 22.73 7.21
N MET A 386 19.01 21.63 7.28
CA MET A 386 18.46 20.27 7.42
C MET A 386 18.41 19.90 8.90
N LEU A 387 17.24 19.97 9.53
CA LEU A 387 17.05 19.72 10.97
C LEU A 387 16.92 18.23 11.27
N ASN A 388 17.73 17.72 12.20
CA ASN A 388 17.48 16.46 12.90
C ASN A 388 16.75 16.76 14.22
N ALA A 389 15.41 16.73 14.18
CA ALA A 389 14.59 16.84 15.39
C ALA A 389 14.77 15.62 16.31
N ARG A 390 14.25 15.69 17.54
CA ARG A 390 14.26 14.52 18.45
C ARG A 390 13.68 13.29 17.75
N GLY A 391 14.30 12.12 17.92
CA GLY A 391 13.88 10.89 17.25
C GLY A 391 14.53 10.59 15.90
N ALA A 392 15.15 11.58 15.23
CA ALA A 392 15.90 11.38 13.99
C ALA A 392 17.24 10.66 14.25
N ASP A 393 17.98 11.14 15.24
CA ASP A 393 19.17 10.47 15.77
C ASP A 393 18.73 9.38 16.76
N LYS A 394 18.89 8.11 16.36
CA LYS A 394 18.43 6.97 17.15
C LYS A 394 19.18 6.81 18.46
N GLU A 395 20.47 7.17 18.50
CA GLU A 395 21.27 7.03 19.72
C GLU A 395 20.86 8.11 20.72
N ALA A 396 20.74 9.37 20.29
CA ALA A 396 20.23 10.45 21.14
C ALA A 396 18.78 10.17 21.59
N PHE A 397 17.95 9.59 20.72
CA PHE A 397 16.58 9.24 21.08
C PHE A 397 16.52 8.12 22.13
N LYS A 398 17.46 7.17 22.11
CA LYS A 398 17.54 6.10 23.12
C LYS A 398 17.80 6.63 24.53
N GLU A 399 18.49 7.77 24.66
CA GLU A 399 18.67 8.44 25.96
C GLU A 399 17.34 9.00 26.50
N LEU A 400 16.48 9.51 25.61
CA LEU A 400 15.13 10.01 25.95
C LEU A 400 14.09 8.89 26.12
N ASN A 401 14.34 7.74 25.50
CA ASN A 401 13.44 6.59 25.43
C ASN A 401 14.20 5.29 25.77
N PRO A 402 14.63 5.11 27.02
CA PRO A 402 15.45 3.97 27.44
C PRO A 402 14.73 2.63 27.33
N GLU A 403 13.39 2.65 27.38
CA GLU A 403 12.53 1.47 27.22
C GLU A 403 12.32 1.08 25.75
N ASN A 404 12.86 1.87 24.80
CA ASN A 404 12.75 1.63 23.36
C ASN A 404 11.29 1.45 22.89
N ILE A 405 10.38 2.25 23.46
CA ILE A 405 8.99 2.33 23.03
C ILE A 405 8.96 2.86 21.59
N GLU A 406 8.08 2.33 20.75
CA GLU A 406 7.95 2.82 19.37
C GLU A 406 7.64 4.32 19.36
N MET A 407 8.40 5.10 18.57
CA MET A 407 8.33 6.56 18.60
C MET A 407 6.90 7.09 18.38
N ILE A 408 6.15 6.52 17.44
CA ILE A 408 4.77 6.96 17.14
C ILE A 408 3.79 6.78 18.31
N VAL A 409 4.11 5.96 19.31
CA VAL A 409 3.28 5.76 20.51
C VAL A 409 3.95 6.23 21.82
N PHE A 410 5.13 6.87 21.72
CA PHE A 410 5.86 7.37 22.88
C PHE A 410 5.05 8.46 23.60
N ASN A 411 4.54 8.13 24.79
CA ASN A 411 3.64 8.96 25.60
C ASN A 411 2.29 9.33 24.94
N VAL A 412 1.76 8.51 24.03
CA VAL A 412 0.54 8.83 23.26
C VAL A 412 -0.76 8.94 24.08
N HIS A 413 -0.76 8.45 25.32
CA HIS A 413 -1.89 8.57 26.25
C HIS A 413 -2.05 9.96 26.88
N ASP A 414 -1.02 10.82 26.79
CA ASP A 414 -1.02 12.16 27.37
C ASP A 414 -0.55 13.17 26.29
N PRO A 415 -1.46 13.95 25.68
CA PRO A 415 -1.08 14.86 24.59
C PRO A 415 -0.06 15.92 25.03
N MET A 416 0.03 16.25 26.32
CA MET A 416 1.03 17.19 26.84
C MET A 416 2.45 16.59 26.85
N LYS A 417 2.57 15.26 26.86
CA LYS A 417 3.85 14.53 26.90
C LYS A 417 4.14 13.74 25.63
N TYR A 418 3.17 13.64 24.72
CA TYR A 418 3.33 12.93 23.47
C TYR A 418 4.51 13.49 22.68
N ILE A 419 5.35 12.60 22.13
CA ILE A 419 6.63 13.00 21.53
C ILE A 419 6.48 14.08 20.47
N TYR A 420 5.40 14.03 19.67
CA TYR A 420 5.21 14.98 18.58
C TYR A 420 4.90 16.39 19.06
N ARG A 421 4.44 16.60 20.30
CA ARG A 421 4.29 17.95 20.87
C ARG A 421 5.63 18.66 20.89
N ALA A 422 6.63 18.01 21.46
CA ALA A 422 7.95 18.58 21.61
C ALA A 422 8.77 18.50 20.30
N MET A 423 8.58 17.46 19.48
CA MET A 423 9.18 17.38 18.13
C MET A 423 8.68 18.50 17.21
N TYR A 424 7.40 18.90 17.32
CA TYR A 424 6.89 20.03 16.55
C TYR A 424 7.57 21.33 16.99
N MET A 425 7.80 21.51 18.30
CA MET A 425 8.55 22.64 18.82
C MET A 425 10.02 22.64 18.40
N ASP A 426 10.67 21.47 18.26
CA ASP A 426 11.99 21.35 17.65
C ASP A 426 12.01 21.94 16.22
N CYS A 427 10.96 21.66 15.45
CA CYS A 427 10.83 22.15 14.07
C CYS A 427 10.59 23.66 14.02
N ILE A 428 9.82 24.21 14.96
CA ILE A 428 9.64 25.66 15.14
C ILE A 428 10.96 26.32 15.54
N ARG A 429 11.71 25.71 16.46
CA ARG A 429 13.02 26.20 16.94
C ARG A 429 14.04 26.35 15.81
N ALA A 430 13.96 25.50 14.78
CA ALA A 430 14.79 25.64 13.58
C ALA A 430 14.47 26.89 12.75
N VAL A 431 13.20 27.30 12.67
CA VAL A 431 12.83 28.57 12.02
C VAL A 431 13.20 29.75 12.91
N ASP A 432 13.03 29.64 14.23
CA ASP A 432 13.50 30.68 15.16
C ASP A 432 15.01 30.90 15.04
N PHE A 433 15.80 29.84 14.82
CA PHE A 433 17.23 29.97 14.53
C PHE A 433 17.49 30.85 13.29
N ILE A 434 16.77 30.62 12.19
CA ILE A 434 16.91 31.44 10.97
C ILE A 434 16.57 32.90 11.24
N PHE A 435 15.48 33.17 11.98
CA PHE A 435 15.05 34.53 12.30
C PHE A 435 15.98 35.24 13.28
N ALA A 436 16.49 34.54 14.29
CA ALA A 436 17.39 35.09 15.29
C ALA A 436 18.82 35.33 14.77
N ASN A 437 19.21 34.69 13.67
CA ASN A 437 20.55 34.78 13.08
C ASN A 437 20.53 35.44 11.70
N GLU A 438 19.64 36.42 11.48
CA GLU A 438 19.51 37.10 10.18
C GLU A 438 20.81 37.77 9.68
N ASP A 439 21.71 38.12 10.60
CA ASP A 439 23.03 38.70 10.31
C ASP A 439 23.96 37.74 9.56
N MET A 440 23.66 36.43 9.55
CA MET A 440 24.35 35.45 8.70
C MET A 440 24.03 35.60 7.20
N GLY A 441 23.09 36.48 6.84
CA GLY A 441 22.67 36.72 5.47
C GLY A 441 21.33 36.07 5.10
N PHE A 442 20.58 35.52 6.06
CA PHE A 442 19.25 34.98 5.80
C PHE A 442 18.27 36.09 5.38
N ASP A 443 17.53 35.86 4.30
CA ASP A 443 16.42 36.70 3.89
C ASP A 443 15.11 36.17 4.49
N LEU A 444 14.67 36.82 5.57
CA LEU A 444 13.50 36.41 6.34
C LEU A 444 12.17 36.53 5.58
N LYS A 445 12.17 37.16 4.40
CA LYS A 445 11.01 37.21 3.49
C LYS A 445 11.00 36.07 2.48
N ARG A 446 12.03 35.19 2.50
CA ARG A 446 12.20 34.09 1.56
C ARG A 446 12.62 32.81 2.28
N VAL A 447 11.83 32.41 3.26
CA VAL A 447 11.98 31.16 4.02
C VAL A 447 10.94 30.15 3.54
N ALA A 448 11.39 28.97 3.14
CA ALA A 448 10.53 27.85 2.79
C ALA A 448 10.84 26.62 3.65
N VAL A 449 9.85 25.75 3.78
CA VAL A 449 9.96 24.49 4.53
C VAL A 449 9.68 23.31 3.61
N PHE A 450 10.37 22.19 3.82
CA PHE A 450 10.14 21.00 3.02
C PHE A 450 10.48 19.68 3.71
N GLY A 451 9.85 18.62 3.24
CA GLY A 451 10.18 17.26 3.65
C GLY A 451 9.30 16.22 2.97
N GLY A 452 9.66 14.95 3.15
CA GLY A 452 8.88 13.81 2.69
C GLY A 452 8.45 12.93 3.86
N SER A 453 7.34 12.20 3.70
CA SER A 453 6.77 11.35 4.76
C SER A 453 6.49 12.19 6.01
N GLN A 454 6.96 11.76 7.19
CA GLN A 454 6.95 12.56 8.42
C GLN A 454 7.49 13.99 8.20
N GLY A 455 8.55 14.18 7.41
CA GLY A 455 9.13 15.50 7.16
C GLY A 455 8.17 16.42 6.41
N GLY A 456 7.31 15.87 5.54
CA GLY A 456 6.25 16.61 4.87
C GLY A 456 5.16 17.07 5.86
N SER A 457 4.78 16.19 6.78
CA SER A 457 3.87 16.49 7.89
C SER A 457 4.40 17.61 8.78
N LEU A 458 5.67 17.53 9.18
CA LEU A 458 6.36 18.55 9.96
C LEU A 458 6.40 19.89 9.21
N SER A 459 6.64 19.88 7.90
CA SER A 459 6.64 21.09 7.07
C SER A 459 5.28 21.79 7.06
N LEU A 460 4.20 21.03 6.85
CA LEU A 460 2.83 21.55 6.85
C LEU A 460 2.43 22.11 8.21
N MET A 461 2.79 21.40 9.29
CA MET A 461 2.57 21.87 10.65
C MET A 461 3.30 23.19 10.92
N VAL A 462 4.59 23.29 10.56
CA VAL A 462 5.36 24.53 10.72
C VAL A 462 4.74 25.67 9.92
N ALA A 463 4.30 25.41 8.68
CA ALA A 463 3.61 26.40 7.86
C ALA A 463 2.29 26.87 8.50
N GLY A 464 1.56 25.98 9.16
CA GLY A 464 0.31 26.29 9.87
C GLY A 464 0.54 27.10 11.15
N LEU A 465 1.57 26.78 11.94
CA LEU A 465 1.87 27.47 13.20
C LEU A 465 2.57 28.81 13.01
N LEU A 466 3.46 28.92 12.01
CA LEU A 466 4.25 30.13 11.77
C LEU A 466 3.68 31.07 10.71
N GLY A 467 2.63 30.64 10.00
CA GLY A 467 1.85 31.47 9.09
C GLY A 467 2.71 32.29 8.13
N SER A 468 2.70 33.62 8.29
CA SER A 468 3.38 34.56 7.39
C SER A 468 4.91 34.50 7.41
N LYS A 469 5.52 33.81 8.39
CA LYS A 469 6.98 33.60 8.40
C LYS A 469 7.44 32.65 7.29
N ILE A 470 6.55 31.78 6.80
CA ILE A 470 6.85 30.81 5.75
C ILE A 470 6.22 31.28 4.44
N GLN A 471 7.00 31.28 3.36
CA GLN A 471 6.52 31.72 2.04
C GLN A 471 6.14 30.57 1.12
N THR A 472 6.71 29.38 1.33
CA THR A 472 6.34 28.17 0.59
C THR A 472 6.58 26.94 1.44
N CYS A 473 5.67 25.98 1.34
CA CYS A 473 5.77 24.68 1.96
C CYS A 473 5.77 23.61 0.87
N MET A 474 6.62 22.61 1.00
CA MET A 474 6.57 21.44 0.15
C MET A 474 6.48 20.17 0.99
N ALA A 475 5.51 19.31 0.66
CA ALA A 475 5.29 18.06 1.34
C ALA A 475 5.15 16.93 0.33
N ASP A 476 6.01 15.92 0.41
CA ASP A 476 5.87 14.68 -0.36
C ASP A 476 5.33 13.58 0.53
N ASN A 477 4.27 12.89 0.10
CA ASN A 477 3.64 11.77 0.80
C ASN A 477 3.48 12.01 2.31
N PRO A 478 2.90 13.15 2.77
CA PRO A 478 2.91 13.51 4.20
C PRO A 478 2.10 12.49 5.01
N THR A 479 2.72 11.88 6.01
CA THR A 479 2.04 10.97 6.95
C THR A 479 1.21 11.78 7.97
N TYR A 480 0.46 11.10 8.84
CA TYR A 480 -0.22 11.74 9.99
C TYR A 480 -1.29 12.79 9.61
N CYS A 481 -1.76 12.78 8.36
CA CYS A 481 -2.72 13.77 7.88
C CYS A 481 -4.09 13.63 8.54
N ASP A 482 -4.55 12.38 8.76
CA ASP A 482 -5.87 12.05 9.29
C ASP A 482 -5.81 10.67 9.98
N PHE A 483 -5.54 10.66 11.29
CA PHE A 483 -5.41 9.43 12.08
C PHE A 483 -6.74 8.68 12.21
N HIS A 484 -7.86 9.41 12.26
CA HIS A 484 -9.20 8.82 12.26
C HIS A 484 -9.42 8.01 10.99
N LEU A 485 -9.17 8.62 9.83
CA LEU A 485 -9.32 7.95 8.55
C LEU A 485 -8.30 6.81 8.40
N ASN A 486 -7.06 6.97 8.88
CA ASN A 486 -6.11 5.85 8.95
C ASN A 486 -6.69 4.66 9.72
N MET A 487 -7.29 4.89 10.89
CA MET A 487 -7.86 3.83 11.72
C MET A 487 -9.21 3.29 11.21
N GLU A 488 -9.90 4.02 10.33
CA GLU A 488 -11.06 3.53 9.57
C GLU A 488 -10.63 2.53 8.48
N MET A 489 -9.47 2.77 7.86
CA MET A 489 -8.89 1.91 6.81
C MET A 489 -8.25 0.61 7.30
N GLN A 490 -8.37 0.27 8.59
CA GLN A 490 -7.70 -0.89 9.19
C GLN A 490 -8.09 -2.22 8.55
N ASP A 491 -9.31 -2.38 8.04
CA ASP A 491 -9.72 -3.64 7.40
C ASP A 491 -9.15 -3.77 5.98
N ASN A 492 -8.62 -2.68 5.41
CA ASN A 492 -8.14 -2.61 4.03
C ASN A 492 -6.61 -2.63 3.93
N ILE A 493 -5.88 -1.89 4.78
CA ILE A 493 -4.42 -1.68 4.65
C ILE A 493 -3.65 -1.85 5.96
N ARG A 494 -4.18 -2.63 6.92
CA ARG A 494 -3.57 -2.78 8.25
C ARG A 494 -2.16 -3.36 8.19
N GLU A 495 -1.87 -4.31 7.31
CA GLU A 495 -0.55 -4.98 7.34
C GLU A 495 0.55 -4.15 6.66
N GLU A 496 0.15 -3.26 5.76
CA GLU A 496 0.99 -2.38 4.97
C GLU A 496 1.29 -1.06 5.69
N SER A 497 0.35 -0.56 6.51
CA SER A 497 0.46 0.76 7.15
C SER A 497 1.08 0.70 8.54
N PHE A 498 2.30 1.21 8.70
CA PHE A 498 2.99 1.24 10.00
C PHE A 498 2.21 2.01 11.09
N ILE A 499 1.44 3.03 10.72
CA ILE A 499 0.62 3.83 11.64
C ILE A 499 -0.46 2.94 12.26
N ILE A 500 -1.24 2.25 11.40
CA ILE A 500 -2.33 1.37 11.81
C ILE A 500 -1.80 0.21 12.64
N LYS A 501 -0.67 -0.39 12.26
CA LYS A 501 -0.04 -1.48 13.01
C LYS A 501 0.34 -1.06 14.42
N ASN A 502 1.01 0.09 14.55
CA ASN A 502 1.51 0.54 15.84
C ASN A 502 0.38 0.97 16.78
N PHE A 503 -0.66 1.63 16.28
CA PHE A 503 -1.80 1.99 17.11
C PHE A 503 -2.65 0.77 17.50
N ASN A 504 -2.87 -0.19 16.60
CA ASN A 504 -3.54 -1.44 16.98
C ASN A 504 -2.74 -2.22 18.04
N ARG A 505 -1.43 -2.35 17.85
CA ARG A 505 -0.56 -2.98 18.85
C ARG A 505 -0.65 -2.27 20.21
N TYR A 506 -0.56 -0.94 20.20
CA TYR A 506 -0.68 -0.15 21.42
C TYR A 506 -2.04 -0.33 22.11
N LEU A 507 -3.14 -0.32 21.35
CA LEU A 507 -4.49 -0.57 21.87
C LEU A 507 -4.64 -1.98 22.44
N ASP A 508 -4.07 -3.00 21.78
CA ASP A 508 -4.12 -4.39 22.27
C ASP A 508 -3.37 -4.54 23.60
N GLU A 509 -2.20 -3.89 23.73
CA GLU A 509 -1.36 -3.86 24.93
C GLU A 509 -2.01 -3.04 26.07
N ASN A 510 -2.82 -2.03 25.73
CA ASN A 510 -3.41 -1.05 26.66
C ASN A 510 -4.95 -1.10 26.71
N LYS A 511 -5.56 -2.22 26.32
CA LYS A 511 -7.02 -2.37 26.17
C LYS A 511 -7.86 -2.08 27.42
N ASN A 512 -7.22 -2.10 28.60
CA ASN A 512 -7.86 -1.82 29.89
C ASN A 512 -7.63 -0.38 30.38
N THR A 513 -6.80 0.42 29.70
CA THR A 513 -6.39 1.76 30.15
C THR A 513 -6.78 2.87 29.19
N ILE A 514 -6.92 2.59 27.89
CA ILE A 514 -7.32 3.57 26.88
C ILE A 514 -8.17 2.93 25.79
N SER A 515 -9.25 3.60 25.40
CA SER A 515 -10.08 3.17 24.28
C SER A 515 -9.52 3.68 22.93
N LYS A 516 -9.98 3.10 21.81
CA LYS A 516 -9.67 3.62 20.47
C LYS A 516 -10.09 5.07 20.30
N GLU A 517 -11.24 5.45 20.85
CA GLU A 517 -11.77 6.81 20.79
C GLU A 517 -10.91 7.79 21.60
N ASP A 518 -10.54 7.44 22.83
CA ASP A 518 -9.66 8.27 23.66
C ASP A 518 -8.27 8.46 23.02
N LEU A 519 -7.71 7.40 22.44
CA LEU A 519 -6.45 7.49 21.70
C LEU A 519 -6.57 8.47 20.51
N LEU A 520 -7.65 8.35 19.74
CA LEU A 520 -7.89 9.24 18.59
C LEU A 520 -8.17 10.70 19.02
N ASN A 521 -8.84 10.91 20.15
CA ASN A 521 -9.02 12.23 20.75
C ASN A 521 -7.67 12.86 21.14
N ASN A 522 -6.75 12.10 21.74
CA ASN A 522 -5.40 12.58 22.02
C ASN A 522 -4.62 12.89 20.72
N LEU A 523 -4.73 12.02 19.71
CA LEU A 523 -4.04 12.17 18.43
C LEU A 523 -4.59 13.35 17.59
N SER A 524 -5.82 13.80 17.86
CA SER A 524 -6.47 14.92 17.17
C SER A 524 -5.66 16.22 17.25
N TYR A 525 -4.91 16.46 18.33
CA TYR A 525 -4.01 17.62 18.42
C TYR A 525 -2.85 17.57 17.42
N PHE A 526 -2.51 16.38 16.91
CA PHE A 526 -1.34 16.13 16.06
C PHE A 526 -1.70 15.78 14.62
N GLU A 527 -2.98 15.74 14.27
CA GLU A 527 -3.40 15.52 12.88
C GLU A 527 -3.09 16.74 12.01
N ILE A 528 -2.36 16.54 10.92
CA ILE A 528 -1.90 17.65 10.07
C ILE A 528 -3.06 18.42 9.44
N GLN A 529 -4.20 17.76 9.19
CA GLN A 529 -5.41 18.41 8.69
C GLN A 529 -5.92 19.55 9.56
N ASN A 530 -5.66 19.51 10.88
CA ASN A 530 -6.11 20.55 11.80
C ASN A 530 -5.27 21.83 11.72
N PHE A 531 -4.06 21.75 11.12
CA PHE A 531 -3.23 22.91 10.83
C PHE A 531 -3.53 23.53 9.47
N ALA A 532 -4.13 22.78 8.54
CA ALA A 532 -4.35 23.21 7.15
C ALA A 532 -5.09 24.57 7.03
N PRO A 533 -6.15 24.87 7.82
CA PRO A 533 -6.82 26.18 7.75
C PRO A 533 -5.94 27.36 8.16
N LYS A 534 -4.82 27.14 8.88
CA LYS A 534 -3.89 28.20 9.29
C LYS A 534 -2.72 28.41 8.33
N ILE A 535 -2.51 27.50 7.39
CA ILE A 535 -1.47 27.65 6.37
C ILE A 535 -1.82 28.88 5.51
N LYS A 536 -0.84 29.76 5.30
CA LYS A 536 -0.98 31.01 4.53
C LYS A 536 -0.07 31.09 3.31
N CYS A 537 0.82 30.12 3.14
CA CYS A 537 1.80 30.08 2.05
C CYS A 537 1.39 29.10 0.96
N SER A 538 1.99 29.20 -0.24
CA SER A 538 1.78 28.19 -1.27
C SER A 538 2.30 26.82 -0.84
N VAL A 539 1.56 25.77 -1.17
CA VAL A 539 1.89 24.37 -0.89
C VAL A 539 2.16 23.65 -2.21
N LEU A 540 3.26 22.91 -2.29
CA LEU A 540 3.46 21.87 -3.31
C LEU A 540 3.32 20.50 -2.65
N LEU A 541 2.31 19.73 -3.08
CA LEU A 541 2.01 18.41 -2.54
C LEU A 541 2.33 17.32 -3.57
N GLY A 542 3.27 16.43 -3.27
CA GLY A 542 3.55 15.23 -4.06
C GLY A 542 2.90 13.99 -3.44
N ILE A 543 2.25 13.14 -4.24
CA ILE A 543 1.46 11.99 -3.74
C ILE A 543 1.64 10.75 -4.62
N GLY A 544 2.13 9.66 -4.06
CA GLY A 544 1.98 8.32 -4.64
C GLY A 544 0.58 7.78 -4.37
N LEU A 545 -0.18 7.43 -5.42
CA LEU A 545 -1.57 6.98 -5.22
C LEU A 545 -1.66 5.56 -4.65
N LEU A 546 -0.60 4.76 -4.74
CA LEU A 546 -0.53 3.39 -4.20
C LEU A 546 0.07 3.35 -2.78
N ASP A 547 0.29 4.50 -2.15
CA ASP A 547 1.01 4.59 -0.88
C ASP A 547 0.14 4.15 0.32
N PRO A 548 0.46 3.03 1.00
CA PRO A 548 -0.29 2.60 2.20
C PRO A 548 0.19 3.30 3.48
N LEU A 549 1.36 3.96 3.45
CA LEU A 549 1.95 4.63 4.62
C LEU A 549 1.40 6.06 4.77
N ALA A 550 1.21 6.74 3.63
CA ALA A 550 0.53 8.04 3.54
C ALA A 550 -0.61 7.98 2.50
N PRO A 551 -1.72 7.28 2.80
CA PRO A 551 -2.80 7.07 1.85
C PRO A 551 -3.32 8.35 1.21
N ALA A 552 -3.48 8.35 -0.11
CA ALA A 552 -3.91 9.52 -0.88
C ALA A 552 -5.22 10.13 -0.36
N VAL A 553 -6.11 9.32 0.22
CA VAL A 553 -7.36 9.80 0.85
C VAL A 553 -7.11 10.75 2.03
N THR A 554 -6.08 10.51 2.84
CA THR A 554 -5.75 11.35 4.00
C THR A 554 -5.02 12.62 3.56
N THR A 555 -4.08 12.50 2.63
CA THR A 555 -3.24 13.60 2.17
C THR A 555 -4.03 14.61 1.32
N ILE A 556 -4.86 14.13 0.39
CA ILE A 556 -5.76 14.98 -0.41
C ILE A 556 -6.86 15.57 0.47
N GLY A 557 -7.42 14.79 1.40
CA GLY A 557 -8.39 15.28 2.38
C GLY A 557 -7.85 16.46 3.19
N MET A 558 -6.59 16.38 3.65
CA MET A 558 -5.89 17.49 4.30
C MET A 558 -5.68 18.68 3.35
N TYR A 559 -5.24 18.44 2.11
CA TYR A 559 -5.02 19.51 1.13
C TYR A 559 -6.29 20.31 0.82
N ASN A 560 -7.43 19.62 0.68
CA ASN A 560 -8.73 20.26 0.44
C ASN A 560 -9.22 21.13 1.61
N LYS A 561 -8.61 20.99 2.79
CA LYS A 561 -8.88 21.81 3.98
C LYS A 561 -8.04 23.08 4.05
N LEU A 562 -7.10 23.27 3.12
CA LEU A 562 -6.41 24.55 2.94
C LEU A 562 -7.42 25.64 2.56
N ASN A 563 -7.12 26.88 2.93
CA ASN A 563 -7.93 28.02 2.49
C ASN A 563 -8.00 28.07 0.95
N PRO A 564 -9.15 28.42 0.33
CA PRO A 564 -9.26 28.47 -1.13
C PRO A 564 -8.23 29.38 -1.81
N GLU A 565 -7.86 30.50 -1.19
CA GLU A 565 -6.80 31.39 -1.71
C GLU A 565 -5.40 30.75 -1.67
N VAL A 566 -5.17 29.86 -0.70
CA VAL A 566 -3.94 29.06 -0.64
C VAL A 566 -3.95 28.00 -1.73
N ILE A 567 -5.07 27.28 -1.92
CA ILE A 567 -5.22 26.29 -2.99
C ILE A 567 -4.92 26.90 -4.36
N LYS A 568 -5.41 28.13 -4.63
CA LYS A 568 -5.17 28.83 -5.92
C LYS A 568 -3.69 29.09 -6.24
N MET A 569 -2.83 29.18 -5.23
CA MET A 569 -1.39 29.38 -5.41
C MET A 569 -0.55 28.13 -5.15
N SER A 570 -1.23 27.01 -4.87
CA SER A 570 -0.66 25.72 -4.52
C SER A 570 -0.82 24.72 -5.67
N GLU A 571 -0.03 23.66 -5.65
CA GLU A 571 -0.02 22.63 -6.67
C GLU A 571 0.01 21.25 -6.05
N ILE A 572 -0.66 20.30 -6.73
CA ILE A 572 -0.71 18.89 -6.37
C ILE A 572 -0.19 18.07 -7.56
N TYR A 573 0.73 17.17 -7.27
CA TYR A 573 1.30 16.23 -8.23
C TYR A 573 1.05 14.80 -7.75
N THR A 574 0.36 14.03 -8.56
CA THR A 574 0.01 12.64 -8.26
C THR A 574 0.78 11.68 -9.15
N PHE A 575 1.19 10.55 -8.58
CA PHE A 575 1.94 9.49 -9.23
C PHE A 575 1.14 8.19 -9.11
N PRO A 576 0.30 7.84 -10.10
CA PRO A 576 -0.62 6.71 -10.02
C PRO A 576 0.06 5.35 -9.89
N GLU A 577 1.32 5.26 -10.31
CA GLU A 577 2.12 4.05 -10.34
C GLU A 577 3.06 3.88 -9.14
N LEU A 578 3.14 4.87 -8.25
CA LEU A 578 4.10 4.88 -7.15
C LEU A 578 3.41 4.72 -5.80
N ALA A 579 4.11 4.02 -4.89
CA ALA A 579 3.76 3.93 -3.48
C ALA A 579 4.45 5.05 -2.69
N HIS A 580 5.21 4.74 -1.64
CA HIS A 580 5.82 5.73 -0.74
C HIS A 580 7.07 6.43 -1.30
N GLU A 581 7.13 6.65 -2.61
CA GLU A 581 8.23 7.31 -3.29
C GLU A 581 7.75 8.42 -4.23
N VAL A 582 8.67 9.29 -4.62
CA VAL A 582 8.46 10.30 -5.66
C VAL A 582 9.57 10.18 -6.69
N PRO A 583 9.28 10.42 -7.98
CA PRO A 583 10.27 10.19 -9.04
C PRO A 583 11.31 11.32 -9.08
N ASP A 584 12.51 11.04 -9.59
CA ASP A 584 13.59 12.06 -9.71
C ASP A 584 13.16 13.33 -10.46
N ARG A 585 12.29 13.19 -11.46
CA ARG A 585 11.71 14.35 -12.18
C ARG A 585 10.98 15.31 -11.25
N HIS A 586 10.34 14.79 -10.20
CA HIS A 586 9.67 15.59 -9.17
C HIS A 586 10.70 16.36 -8.35
N ASN A 587 11.81 15.73 -7.95
CA ASN A 587 12.92 16.40 -7.25
C ASN A 587 13.45 17.62 -8.02
N THR A 588 13.62 17.50 -9.34
CA THR A 588 13.99 18.63 -10.20
C THR A 588 12.94 19.72 -10.21
N PHE A 589 11.65 19.34 -10.29
CA PHE A 589 10.54 20.28 -10.25
C PHE A 589 10.49 21.06 -8.93
N LYS A 590 10.77 20.44 -7.78
CA LYS A 590 10.84 21.15 -6.48
C LYS A 590 11.81 22.31 -6.51
N SER A 591 13.01 22.07 -7.04
CA SER A 591 14.06 23.10 -7.10
C SER A 591 13.62 24.28 -7.96
N ILE A 592 12.96 24.01 -9.08
CA ILE A 592 12.36 25.03 -9.94
C ILE A 592 11.25 25.77 -9.19
N TRP A 593 10.36 25.05 -8.51
CA TRP A 593 9.27 25.63 -7.73
C TRP A 593 9.76 26.55 -6.62
N PHE A 594 10.74 26.12 -5.81
CA PHE A 594 11.38 26.97 -4.81
C PHE A 594 11.96 28.21 -5.46
N TYR A 595 12.63 28.07 -6.59
CA TYR A 595 13.18 29.20 -7.32
C TYR A 595 12.08 30.16 -7.76
N GLU A 596 11.00 29.69 -8.37
CA GLU A 596 9.90 30.54 -8.82
C GLU A 596 9.18 31.26 -7.67
N LYS A 597 8.98 30.57 -6.53
CA LYS A 597 8.28 31.15 -5.38
C LYS A 597 9.15 32.11 -4.59
N LEU A 598 10.45 31.81 -4.45
CA LEU A 598 11.37 32.60 -3.64
C LEU A 598 12.11 33.67 -4.48
N ALA A 599 12.26 33.53 -5.79
CA ALA A 599 12.89 34.56 -6.64
C ALA A 599 12.00 35.80 -6.83
N LYS A 600 10.67 35.66 -6.73
CA LYS A 600 9.69 36.77 -6.85
C LYS A 600 9.86 37.90 -5.83
N GLY A 601 10.73 37.72 -4.82
CA GLY A 601 11.12 38.76 -3.86
C GLY A 601 12.16 39.76 -4.38
N LYS A 602 12.77 39.55 -5.56
CA LYS A 602 13.62 40.56 -6.23
C LYS A 602 12.73 41.55 -6.98
N LYS A 603 12.11 42.49 -6.27
CA LYS A 603 11.60 43.73 -6.88
C LYS A 603 12.46 44.90 -6.45
#